data_AF-A0AAW1TV63-F1
#
_entry.id   AF-A0AAW1TV63-F1
#
_cell.length_a   1.000
_cell.length_b   1.000
_cell.length_c   1.000
_cell.angle_alpha   90.00
_cell.angle_beta   90.00
_cell.angle_gamma   90.00
#
_symmetry.space_group_name_H-M   'P 1'
#
loop_
_entity.id
_entity.type
_entity.pdbx_description
1 polymer ?
#
loop_
_entity_poly.entity_id
_entity_poly.type
_entity_poly.pdbx_seq_one_letter_code
_entity_poly.pdbx_strand_id
1 'polypeptide(L)'
;MTSCIDSQFLNVSPSGDYLNKSNGIVFTISAPGKIILHGEHSVVHGKLALAASLGLRTSLTLRENESCDDINAIQLHFPDINLHYSFNFKEIQNLLSKPLPSLSGTEFFNLEHPDQIDHELHQQNVEGFLLETGPYQDLTKVQKNALLTFLYIFIGIYGTLNIDIRPFHLSISSQLTLGAGTGSSASFVVCLTASLIHYAKLGIKRKSLNENLSKMKYLPTTLLIESSLVGFSDDELRIISDWSLNGEKIHHGNPSGVDNFVCTYGSLVAFVKGANQKRNRYCIQ
;
A
#
# COMPACT_ATOMS: atom_id res chain seq x y z
N MET A 1 -9.67 -15.63 31.62
CA MET A 1 -9.57 -15.44 30.16
C MET A 1 -9.44 -13.95 29.92
N THR A 2 -8.22 -13.44 30.04
CA THR A 2 -7.87 -12.03 29.84
C THR A 2 -7.62 -11.81 28.35
N SER A 3 -8.27 -10.77 27.82
CA SER A 3 -8.23 -10.31 26.43
C SER A 3 -6.83 -10.26 25.84
N CYS A 4 -6.64 -10.89 24.67
CA CYS A 4 -5.53 -10.56 23.78
C CYS A 4 -5.56 -9.05 23.54
N ILE A 5 -4.52 -8.36 23.97
CA ILE A 5 -4.28 -6.96 23.64
C ILE A 5 -4.13 -6.90 22.11
N ASP A 6 -4.99 -6.09 21.48
CA ASP A 6 -4.96 -5.74 20.06
C ASP A 6 -3.60 -5.17 19.66
N SER A 7 -2.64 -6.04 19.35
CA SER A 7 -1.35 -5.66 18.76
C SER A 7 -1.47 -5.76 17.25
N GLN A 8 -2.13 -4.77 16.64
CA GLN A 8 -2.06 -4.62 15.20
C GLN A 8 -0.61 -4.31 14.79
N PHE A 9 -0.07 -5.07 13.84
CA PHE A 9 1.33 -4.93 13.43
C PHE A 9 1.56 -3.73 12.51
N LEU A 10 0.51 -3.23 11.86
CA LEU A 10 0.49 -1.93 11.21
C LEU A 10 0.07 -0.88 12.23
N ASN A 11 0.93 0.09 12.46
CA ASN A 11 0.65 1.17 13.39
C ASN A 11 0.20 2.40 12.61
N VAL A 12 -0.88 3.03 13.06
CA VAL A 12 -1.34 4.33 12.58
C VAL A 12 -1.16 5.33 13.72
N SER A 13 -0.44 6.42 13.46
CA SER A 13 -0.17 7.47 14.44
C SER A 13 -0.64 8.82 13.89
N PRO A 14 -1.67 9.45 14.50
CA PRO A 14 -2.05 10.82 14.16
C PRO A 14 -0.97 11.81 14.56
N SER A 15 -0.88 12.92 13.85
CA SER A 15 -0.11 14.10 14.27
C SER A 15 -1.01 15.25 14.79
N GLY A 16 -2.16 14.90 15.40
CA GLY A 16 -3.21 15.82 15.86
C GLY A 16 -4.64 15.28 15.64
N ASP A 17 -5.67 16.11 15.85
CA ASP A 17 -7.05 15.76 15.47
C ASP A 17 -7.18 15.65 13.94
N TYR A 18 -7.47 14.44 13.43
CA TYR A 18 -7.56 14.11 11.99
C TYR A 18 -8.52 14.99 11.17
N LEU A 19 -9.44 15.72 11.80
CA LEU A 19 -10.63 16.29 11.16
C LEU A 19 -10.90 17.76 11.53
N ASN A 20 -9.91 18.49 12.06
CA ASN A 20 -10.08 19.93 12.25
C ASN A 20 -10.20 20.61 10.87
N LYS A 21 -11.35 21.23 10.57
CA LYS A 21 -11.72 21.80 9.24
C LYS A 21 -10.70 22.79 8.65
N SER A 22 -9.78 23.31 9.46
CA SER A 22 -8.72 24.25 9.08
C SER A 22 -7.37 23.59 8.74
N ASN A 23 -7.12 22.34 9.17
CA ASN A 23 -5.82 21.70 9.04
C ASN A 23 -5.90 20.51 8.06
N GLY A 24 -4.94 20.40 7.15
CA GLY A 24 -4.84 19.27 6.22
C GLY A 24 -4.67 17.92 6.93
N ILE A 25 -4.94 16.82 6.23
CA ILE A 25 -4.72 15.48 6.77
C ILE A 25 -3.23 15.24 7.01
N VAL A 26 -2.86 14.82 8.23
CA VAL A 26 -1.49 14.40 8.57
C VAL A 26 -1.50 13.12 9.40
N PHE A 27 -0.78 12.10 8.95
CA PHE A 27 -0.63 10.85 9.68
C PHE A 27 0.68 10.14 9.33
N THR A 28 1.08 9.21 10.20
CA THR A 28 2.17 8.28 9.95
C THR A 28 1.69 6.84 10.07
N ILE A 29 2.09 6.00 9.12
CA ILE A 29 1.93 4.54 9.21
C ILE A 29 3.30 3.89 9.27
N SER A 30 3.40 2.76 9.97
CA SER A 30 4.58 1.91 9.85
C SER A 30 4.21 0.45 9.65
N ALA A 31 5.06 -0.27 8.90
CA ALA A 31 5.01 -1.71 8.71
C ALA A 31 6.33 -2.36 9.16
N PRO A 32 6.31 -3.53 9.80
CA PRO A 32 7.53 -4.26 10.16
C PRO A 32 8.23 -4.84 8.92
N GLY A 33 9.51 -5.17 9.06
CA GLY A 33 10.21 -6.08 8.14
C GLY A 33 9.99 -7.54 8.49
N LYS A 34 10.77 -8.42 7.86
CA LYS A 34 10.74 -9.88 8.06
C LYS A 34 12.11 -10.41 8.49
N ILE A 35 12.11 -11.44 9.32
CA ILE A 35 13.22 -12.39 9.47
C ILE A 35 12.72 -13.80 9.18
N ILE A 36 13.50 -14.60 8.45
CA ILE A 36 13.30 -16.05 8.38
C ILE A 36 13.97 -16.65 9.61
N LEU A 37 13.18 -17.26 10.50
CA LEU A 37 13.72 -17.87 11.73
C LEU A 37 14.31 -19.26 11.45
N HIS A 38 13.74 -20.01 10.49
CA HIS A 38 14.24 -21.33 10.10
C HIS A 38 13.73 -21.76 8.71
N GLY A 39 14.52 -22.57 8.00
CA GLY A 39 14.06 -23.29 6.80
C GLY A 39 14.31 -22.60 5.44
N GLU A 40 15.23 -21.64 5.35
CA GLU A 40 15.58 -20.93 4.10
C GLU A 40 15.87 -21.88 2.93
N HIS A 41 16.61 -22.96 3.18
CA HIS A 41 16.95 -23.97 2.19
C HIS A 41 15.90 -25.11 2.12
N SER A 42 15.18 -25.33 3.22
CA SER A 42 14.20 -26.41 3.36
C SER A 42 12.93 -26.15 2.53
N VAL A 43 12.53 -24.89 2.37
CA VAL A 43 11.34 -24.48 1.60
C VAL A 43 11.46 -24.78 0.11
N VAL A 44 12.67 -24.71 -0.44
CA VAL A 44 12.93 -25.02 -1.86
C VAL A 44 12.60 -26.49 -2.15
N HIS A 45 12.70 -27.36 -1.15
CA HIS A 45 12.40 -28.78 -1.21
C HIS A 45 11.03 -29.15 -0.63
N GLY A 46 10.10 -28.19 -0.48
CA GLY A 46 8.74 -28.45 0.00
C GLY A 46 8.65 -28.79 1.49
N LYS A 47 9.65 -28.42 2.29
CA LYS A 47 9.64 -28.56 3.75
C LYS A 47 9.24 -27.24 4.41
N LEU A 48 8.85 -27.32 5.69
CA LEU A 48 8.38 -26.19 6.48
C LEU A 48 9.48 -25.11 6.64
N ALA A 49 9.12 -23.85 6.43
CA ALA A 49 9.87 -22.70 6.91
C ALA A 49 9.05 -21.85 7.89
N LEU A 50 9.74 -21.18 8.80
CA LEU A 50 9.18 -20.26 9.77
C LEU A 50 9.71 -18.85 9.50
N ALA A 51 8.80 -17.90 9.28
CA ALA A 51 9.11 -16.47 9.16
C ALA A 51 8.44 -15.69 10.29
N ALA A 52 9.07 -14.62 10.78
CA ALA A 52 8.53 -13.73 11.80
C ALA A 52 8.75 -12.26 11.43
N SER A 53 7.97 -11.35 12.01
CA SER A 53 8.17 -9.91 11.85
C SER A 53 9.41 -9.42 12.61
N LEU A 54 10.18 -8.53 11.99
CA LEU A 54 11.34 -7.87 12.59
C LEU A 54 10.91 -6.57 13.27
N GLY A 55 11.59 -6.21 14.37
CA GLY A 55 11.38 -4.93 15.06
C GLY A 55 11.80 -3.69 14.26
N LEU A 56 12.56 -3.86 13.18
CA LEU A 56 12.90 -2.79 12.22
C LEU A 56 11.72 -2.54 11.29
N ARG A 57 11.38 -1.26 11.10
CA ARG A 57 10.14 -0.87 10.41
C ARG A 57 10.42 0.07 9.25
N THR A 58 9.54 0.01 8.26
CA THR A 58 9.36 1.09 7.28
C THR A 58 8.24 1.99 7.78
N SER A 59 8.47 3.29 7.75
CA SER A 59 7.53 4.33 8.17
C SER A 59 7.23 5.25 7.00
N LEU A 60 5.95 5.59 6.84
CA LEU A 60 5.45 6.51 5.83
C LEU A 60 4.66 7.62 6.51
N THR A 61 5.04 8.86 6.23
CA THR A 61 4.31 10.05 6.69
C THR A 61 3.66 10.73 5.49
N LEU A 62 2.34 10.96 5.57
CA LEU A 62 1.58 11.70 4.58
C LEU A 62 1.07 13.00 5.23
N ARG A 63 1.30 14.12 4.56
CA ARG A 63 0.81 15.45 4.94
C ARG A 63 0.17 16.11 3.72
N GLU A 64 -1.14 16.38 3.77
CA GLU A 64 -1.78 17.25 2.79
C GLU A 64 -1.17 18.65 2.86
N ASN A 65 -1.04 19.29 1.70
CA ASN A 65 -0.59 20.68 1.62
C ASN A 65 -1.64 21.58 2.27
N GLU A 66 -1.19 22.65 2.91
CA GLU A 66 -2.11 23.61 3.51
C GLU A 66 -2.83 24.39 2.41
N SER A 67 -4.05 24.85 2.67
CA SER A 67 -4.85 25.56 1.66
C SER A 67 -4.20 26.86 1.16
N CYS A 68 -3.16 27.35 1.85
CA CYS A 68 -2.37 28.52 1.49
C CYS A 68 -1.09 28.19 0.69
N ASP A 69 -0.75 26.91 0.52
CA ASP A 69 0.39 26.50 -0.30
C ASP A 69 -0.02 26.54 -1.78
N ASP A 70 0.66 27.36 -2.59
CA ASP A 70 0.47 27.40 -4.06
C ASP A 70 0.97 26.13 -4.78
N ILE A 71 1.43 25.13 -4.03
CA ILE A 71 2.01 23.89 -4.57
C ILE A 71 0.89 22.91 -4.95
N ASN A 72 0.50 22.96 -6.22
CA ASN A 72 -0.46 22.02 -6.82
C ASN A 72 0.22 20.72 -7.30
N ALA A 73 0.86 20.00 -6.38
CA ALA A 73 1.64 18.81 -6.71
C ALA A 73 1.55 17.71 -5.64
N ILE A 74 1.69 16.44 -6.06
CA ILE A 74 1.98 15.33 -5.16
C ILE A 74 3.50 15.18 -5.09
N GLN A 75 4.05 15.37 -3.90
CA GLN A 75 5.49 15.31 -3.67
C GLN A 75 5.86 14.01 -2.96
N LEU A 76 6.84 13.30 -3.50
CA LEU A 76 7.39 12.07 -2.94
C LEU A 76 8.83 12.31 -2.50
N HIS A 77 9.14 11.90 -1.27
CA HIS A 77 10.47 12.02 -0.68
C HIS A 77 10.90 10.72 0.00
N PHE A 78 11.75 9.94 -0.67
CA PHE A 78 12.30 8.67 -0.16
C PHE A 78 13.82 8.85 0.09
N PRO A 79 14.22 9.35 1.27
CA PRO A 79 15.62 9.68 1.58
C PRO A 79 16.58 8.51 1.46
N ASP A 80 16.17 7.28 1.83
CA ASP A 80 17.06 6.11 1.83
C ASP A 80 17.53 5.69 0.42
N ILE A 81 16.83 6.16 -0.62
CA ILE A 81 17.19 5.94 -2.02
C ILE A 81 17.46 7.26 -2.76
N ASN A 82 17.61 8.36 -2.02
CA ASN A 82 17.82 9.71 -2.57
C ASN A 82 16.81 10.08 -3.67
N LEU A 83 15.52 9.78 -3.45
CA LEU A 83 14.47 10.09 -4.42
C LEU A 83 13.64 11.28 -3.95
N HIS A 84 13.62 12.32 -4.78
CA HIS A 84 12.70 13.43 -4.66
C HIS A 84 11.97 13.52 -5.99
N TYR A 85 10.64 13.38 -5.97
CA TYR A 85 9.83 13.41 -7.19
C TYR A 85 8.57 14.23 -6.96
N SER A 86 8.17 15.02 -7.94
CA SER A 86 6.97 15.85 -7.87
C SER A 86 6.11 15.63 -9.09
N PHE A 87 4.89 15.16 -8.86
CA PHE A 87 3.87 15.02 -9.90
C PHE A 87 2.99 16.26 -9.93
N ASN A 88 2.75 16.80 -11.12
CA ASN A 88 1.71 17.81 -11.28
C ASN A 88 0.35 17.21 -10.91
N PHE A 89 -0.38 17.87 -10.00
CA PHE A 89 -1.63 17.30 -9.51
C PHE A 89 -2.69 17.15 -10.60
N LYS A 90 -2.72 18.05 -11.59
CA LYS A 90 -3.66 17.99 -12.72
C LYS A 90 -3.39 16.78 -13.61
N GLU A 91 -2.13 16.41 -13.82
CA GLU A 91 -1.74 15.21 -14.57
C GLU A 91 -2.21 13.94 -13.85
N ILE A 92 -2.06 13.89 -12.53
CA ILE A 92 -2.56 12.79 -11.70
C ILE A 92 -4.09 12.70 -11.77
N GLN A 93 -4.80 13.83 -11.69
CA GLN A 93 -6.26 13.85 -11.84
C GLN A 93 -6.70 13.32 -13.20
N ASN A 94 -6.02 13.72 -14.28
CA ASN A 94 -6.27 13.20 -15.62
C ASN A 94 -6.03 11.68 -15.67
N LEU A 95 -4.96 11.18 -15.05
CA LEU A 95 -4.66 9.76 -14.99
C LEU A 95 -5.73 8.98 -14.22
N LEU A 96 -6.22 9.49 -13.09
CA LEU A 96 -7.29 8.88 -12.29
C LEU A 96 -8.67 8.90 -12.99
N SER A 97 -8.86 9.72 -14.01
CA SER A 97 -10.09 9.77 -14.80
C SER A 97 -10.15 8.71 -15.90
N LYS A 98 -8.98 8.15 -16.30
CA LYS A 98 -8.91 7.06 -17.26
C LYS A 98 -9.42 5.76 -16.62
N PRO A 99 -10.12 4.90 -17.37
CA PRO A 99 -10.58 3.61 -16.85
C PRO A 99 -9.37 2.70 -16.56
N LEU A 100 -9.44 1.96 -15.45
CA LEU A 100 -8.48 0.90 -15.14
C LEU A 100 -8.71 -0.30 -16.09
N PRO A 101 -7.65 -0.99 -16.51
CA PRO A 101 -7.78 -2.17 -17.35
C PRO A 101 -8.32 -3.33 -16.50
N SER A 102 -9.55 -3.76 -16.79
CA SER A 102 -10.23 -4.86 -16.10
C SER A 102 -10.28 -6.10 -16.99
N LEU A 103 -10.07 -7.27 -16.39
CA LEU A 103 -10.16 -8.58 -17.04
C LEU A 103 -11.61 -8.95 -17.42
N SER A 104 -12.57 -8.52 -16.60
CA SER A 104 -13.98 -8.94 -16.71
C SER A 104 -14.93 -7.79 -17.07
N GLY A 105 -14.43 -6.55 -17.21
CA GLY A 105 -15.22 -5.33 -17.34
C GLY A 105 -15.15 -4.45 -16.09
N THR A 106 -15.32 -3.13 -16.22
CA THR A 106 -15.13 -2.20 -15.09
C THR A 106 -16.17 -2.41 -13.99
N GLU A 107 -17.37 -2.86 -14.35
CA GLU A 107 -18.50 -3.13 -13.45
C GLU A 107 -18.26 -4.27 -12.44
N PHE A 108 -17.26 -5.13 -12.69
CA PHE A 108 -16.87 -6.24 -11.80
C PHE A 108 -15.68 -5.90 -10.91
N PHE A 109 -15.14 -4.69 -11.00
CA PHE A 109 -13.91 -4.30 -10.33
C PHE A 109 -14.13 -3.12 -9.38
N ASN A 110 -13.54 -3.23 -8.19
CA ASN A 110 -13.32 -2.15 -7.23
C ASN A 110 -12.03 -2.45 -6.44
N LEU A 111 -11.67 -1.57 -5.49
CA LEU A 111 -10.46 -1.72 -4.67
C LEU A 111 -10.39 -3.05 -3.86
N GLU A 112 -11.52 -3.73 -3.63
CA GLU A 112 -11.60 -4.97 -2.84
C GLU A 112 -11.21 -6.22 -3.64
N HIS A 113 -11.19 -6.10 -4.96
CA HIS A 113 -10.96 -7.18 -5.94
C HIS A 113 -9.79 -6.85 -6.87
N PRO A 114 -8.56 -6.67 -6.34
CA PRO A 114 -7.40 -6.38 -7.18
C PRO A 114 -7.14 -7.47 -8.23
N ASP A 115 -7.60 -8.71 -8.00
CA ASP A 115 -7.50 -9.84 -8.91
C ASP A 115 -8.24 -9.65 -10.25
N GLN A 116 -9.18 -8.70 -10.33
CA GLN A 116 -9.92 -8.38 -11.55
C GLN A 116 -9.19 -7.39 -12.46
N ILE A 117 -8.03 -6.86 -12.05
CA ILE A 117 -7.23 -5.94 -12.86
C ILE A 117 -6.32 -6.75 -13.79
N ASP A 118 -6.20 -6.30 -15.04
CA ASP A 118 -5.08 -6.71 -15.88
C ASP A 118 -3.81 -6.01 -15.37
N HIS A 119 -3.10 -6.70 -14.47
CA HIS A 119 -1.93 -6.16 -13.79
C HIS A 119 -0.78 -5.82 -14.74
N GLU A 120 -0.62 -6.57 -15.83
CA GLU A 120 0.44 -6.34 -16.80
C GLU A 120 0.15 -5.07 -17.60
N LEU A 121 -1.08 -4.93 -18.12
CA LEU A 121 -1.50 -3.74 -18.84
C LEU A 121 -1.55 -2.51 -17.92
N HIS A 122 -1.98 -2.67 -16.66
CA HIS A 122 -1.96 -1.58 -15.67
C HIS A 122 -0.53 -1.09 -15.43
N GLN A 123 0.42 -2.01 -15.20
CA GLN A 123 1.82 -1.66 -15.03
C GLN A 123 2.38 -0.94 -16.27
N GLN A 124 2.10 -1.44 -17.48
CA GLN A 124 2.53 -0.81 -18.74
C GLN A 124 1.96 0.60 -18.91
N ASN A 125 0.69 0.83 -18.58
CA ASN A 125 0.05 2.15 -18.66
C ASN A 125 0.71 3.16 -17.70
N VAL A 126 1.03 2.72 -16.49
CA VAL A 126 1.70 3.57 -15.49
C VAL A 126 3.15 3.85 -15.89
N GLU A 127 3.86 2.85 -16.38
CA GLU A 127 5.23 3.02 -16.87
C GLU A 127 5.29 3.95 -18.09
N GLY A 128 4.33 3.83 -19.03
CA GLY A 128 4.19 4.75 -20.15
C GLY A 128 4.01 6.21 -19.70
N PHE A 129 3.13 6.45 -18.72
CA PHE A 129 2.96 7.78 -18.13
C PHE A 129 4.25 8.31 -17.48
N LEU A 130 4.98 7.46 -16.75
CA LEU A 130 6.25 7.83 -16.13
C LEU A 130 7.33 8.14 -17.16
N LEU A 131 7.38 7.42 -18.29
CA LEU A 131 8.34 7.69 -19.37
C LEU A 131 8.09 9.02 -20.08
N GLU A 132 6.84 9.49 -20.09
CA GLU A 132 6.42 10.77 -20.67
C GLU A 132 6.55 11.95 -19.69
N THR A 133 6.75 11.71 -18.39
CA THR A 133 6.75 12.74 -17.35
C THR A 133 8.07 12.84 -16.60
N GLY A 134 8.60 14.05 -16.48
CA GLY A 134 9.73 14.38 -15.59
C GLY A 134 11.05 13.64 -15.88
N PRO A 135 12.00 13.62 -14.92
CA PRO A 135 13.32 12.99 -15.07
C PRO A 135 13.30 11.47 -14.82
N TYR A 136 12.17 10.79 -15.06
CA TYR A 136 12.03 9.36 -14.74
C TYR A 136 13.10 8.50 -15.41
N GLN A 137 13.51 8.84 -16.64
CA GLN A 137 14.51 8.11 -17.40
C GLN A 137 15.89 8.13 -16.73
N ASP A 138 16.23 9.21 -16.02
CA ASP A 138 17.52 9.42 -15.37
C ASP A 138 17.62 8.71 -14.00
N LEU A 139 16.49 8.20 -13.49
CA LEU A 139 16.45 7.53 -12.20
C LEU A 139 17.08 6.14 -12.24
N THR A 140 17.66 5.74 -11.11
CA THR A 140 18.16 4.38 -10.90
C THR A 140 17.01 3.36 -10.93
N LYS A 141 17.32 2.08 -11.19
CA LYS A 141 16.30 1.01 -11.20
C LYS A 141 15.48 0.96 -9.90
N VAL A 142 16.10 1.16 -8.75
CA VAL A 142 15.42 1.13 -7.44
C VAL A 142 14.42 2.29 -7.32
N GLN A 143 14.84 3.50 -7.74
CA GLN A 143 13.99 4.69 -7.74
C GLN A 143 12.83 4.54 -8.73
N LYS A 144 13.09 4.03 -9.94
CA LYS A 144 12.05 3.73 -10.94
C LYS A 144 11.00 2.78 -10.40
N ASN A 145 11.42 1.66 -9.82
CA ASN A 145 10.51 0.68 -9.22
C ASN A 145 9.70 1.27 -8.06
N ALA A 146 10.30 2.14 -7.23
CA ALA A 146 9.58 2.80 -6.14
C ALA A 146 8.48 3.75 -6.64
N LEU A 147 8.75 4.55 -7.68
CA LEU A 147 7.76 5.43 -8.31
C LEU A 147 6.66 4.65 -9.03
N LEU A 148 7.06 3.63 -9.79
CA LEU A 148 6.13 2.75 -10.50
C LEU A 148 5.19 2.07 -9.50
N THR A 149 5.72 1.56 -8.38
CA THR A 149 4.91 0.93 -7.33
C THR A 149 3.98 1.92 -6.64
N PHE A 150 4.45 3.14 -6.34
CA PHE A 150 3.60 4.20 -5.81
C PHE A 150 2.41 4.48 -6.74
N LEU A 151 2.66 4.81 -8.00
CA LEU A 151 1.58 5.16 -8.93
C LEU A 151 0.68 3.97 -9.24
N TYR A 152 1.24 2.77 -9.41
CA TYR A 152 0.50 1.55 -9.65
C TYR A 152 -0.57 1.32 -8.57
N ILE A 153 -0.19 1.38 -7.30
CA ILE A 153 -1.11 1.19 -6.17
C ILE A 153 -2.05 2.39 -6.04
N PHE A 154 -1.53 3.60 -6.17
CA PHE A 154 -2.31 4.84 -6.07
C PHE A 154 -3.44 4.89 -7.10
N ILE A 155 -3.15 4.64 -8.37
CA ILE A 155 -4.15 4.62 -9.44
C ILE A 155 -5.08 3.43 -9.25
N GLY A 156 -4.55 2.28 -8.83
CA GLY A 156 -5.35 1.09 -8.56
C GLY A 156 -6.44 1.31 -7.50
N ILE A 157 -6.12 2.02 -6.41
CA ILE A 157 -7.05 2.32 -5.32
C ILE A 157 -7.96 3.51 -5.67
N TYR A 158 -7.39 4.65 -6.08
CA TYR A 158 -8.17 5.87 -6.28
C TYR A 158 -8.80 6.00 -7.67
N GLY A 159 -8.39 5.16 -8.63
CA GLY A 159 -8.99 5.09 -9.96
C GLY A 159 -10.45 4.65 -9.90
N THR A 160 -10.84 3.85 -8.91
CA THR A 160 -12.24 3.42 -8.70
C THR A 160 -13.00 4.27 -7.69
N LEU A 161 -12.34 4.91 -6.74
CA LEU A 161 -12.98 5.64 -5.64
C LEU A 161 -13.48 7.04 -6.03
N ASN A 162 -14.64 7.43 -5.53
CA ASN A 162 -15.26 8.76 -5.67
C ASN A 162 -14.95 9.68 -4.48
N ILE A 163 -13.66 9.81 -4.14
CA ILE A 163 -13.19 10.66 -3.06
C ILE A 163 -12.36 11.83 -3.60
N ASP A 164 -12.35 12.92 -2.85
CA ASP A 164 -11.59 14.11 -3.22
C ASP A 164 -10.18 14.00 -2.65
N ILE A 165 -9.20 13.81 -3.54
CA ILE A 165 -7.77 13.85 -3.21
C ILE A 165 -7.32 15.31 -3.21
N ARG A 166 -6.39 15.66 -2.33
CA ARG A 166 -5.70 16.95 -2.35
C ARG A 166 -4.21 16.77 -2.63
N PRO A 167 -3.49 17.81 -3.10
CA PRO A 167 -2.03 17.82 -3.09
C PRO A 167 -1.49 17.45 -1.70
N PHE A 168 -0.44 16.62 -1.67
CA PHE A 168 0.19 16.16 -0.44
C PHE A 168 1.68 15.89 -0.64
N HIS A 169 2.39 15.92 0.48
CA HIS A 169 3.74 15.41 0.62
C HIS A 169 3.73 14.04 1.29
N LEU A 170 4.38 13.06 0.66
CA LEU A 170 4.54 11.71 1.15
C LEU A 170 6.02 11.38 1.31
N SER A 171 6.43 11.06 2.54
CA SER A 171 7.80 10.67 2.86
C SER A 171 7.84 9.23 3.34
N ILE A 172 8.77 8.42 2.84
CA ILE A 172 8.99 7.05 3.30
C ILE A 172 10.43 6.88 3.76
N SER A 173 10.62 6.36 4.97
CA SER A 173 11.93 5.94 5.48
C SER A 173 11.88 4.51 6.04
N SER A 174 12.95 3.76 5.88
CA SER A 174 13.07 2.38 6.33
C SER A 174 14.32 2.17 7.16
N GLN A 175 14.15 1.50 8.29
CA GLN A 175 15.28 1.02 9.10
C GLN A 175 15.88 -0.27 8.53
N LEU A 176 15.30 -0.84 7.46
CA LEU A 176 15.73 -2.09 6.85
C LEU A 176 16.80 -1.82 5.80
N THR A 177 17.90 -2.56 5.86
CA THR A 177 18.94 -2.53 4.84
C THR A 177 18.39 -3.06 3.51
N LEU A 178 18.40 -2.21 2.48
CA LEU A 178 17.97 -2.57 1.13
C LEU A 178 18.79 -3.73 0.57
N GLY A 179 18.11 -4.73 0.01
CA GLY A 179 18.77 -5.87 -0.65
C GLY A 179 19.34 -6.94 0.29
N ALA A 180 19.18 -6.80 1.61
CA ALA A 180 19.70 -7.77 2.58
C ALA A 180 18.80 -9.01 2.81
N GLY A 181 17.74 -9.19 2.02
CA GLY A 181 16.78 -10.30 2.20
C GLY A 181 15.87 -10.17 3.43
N THR A 182 15.86 -9.00 4.09
CA THR A 182 15.08 -8.70 5.30
C THR A 182 13.61 -8.32 5.04
N GLY A 183 13.13 -8.50 3.81
CA GLY A 183 11.78 -8.10 3.40
C GLY A 183 11.57 -6.58 3.33
N SER A 184 12.61 -5.80 3.03
CA SER A 184 12.54 -4.34 2.94
C SER A 184 11.56 -3.84 1.86
N SER A 185 11.49 -4.52 0.71
CA SER A 185 10.53 -4.20 -0.36
C SER A 185 9.10 -4.47 0.10
N ALA A 186 8.83 -5.66 0.65
CA ALA A 186 7.51 -6.01 1.15
C ALA A 186 7.04 -5.05 2.25
N SER A 187 7.93 -4.68 3.18
CA SER A 187 7.66 -3.68 4.21
C SER A 187 7.32 -2.31 3.60
N PHE A 188 8.07 -1.88 2.59
CA PHE A 188 7.79 -0.67 1.81
C PHE A 188 6.43 -0.71 1.13
N VAL A 189 6.13 -1.76 0.36
CA VAL A 189 4.87 -1.89 -0.40
C VAL A 189 3.67 -1.98 0.54
N VAL A 190 3.78 -2.73 1.64
CA VAL A 190 2.72 -2.83 2.66
C VAL A 190 2.50 -1.50 3.36
N CYS A 191 3.56 -0.80 3.78
CA CYS A 191 3.43 0.50 4.42
C CYS A 191 2.79 1.53 3.48
N LEU A 192 3.19 1.53 2.21
CA LEU A 192 2.61 2.35 1.16
C LEU A 192 1.11 2.06 0.97
N THR A 193 0.74 0.80 0.74
CA THR A 193 -0.64 0.39 0.53
C THR A 193 -1.53 0.73 1.71
N ALA A 194 -1.08 0.41 2.93
CA ALA A 194 -1.80 0.74 4.17
C ALA A 194 -2.03 2.26 4.31
N SER A 195 -1.04 3.07 3.92
CA SER A 195 -1.15 4.54 3.98
C SER A 195 -2.18 5.07 3.00
N LEU A 196 -2.23 4.52 1.79
CA LEU A 196 -3.23 4.92 0.80
C LEU A 196 -4.64 4.47 1.20
N ILE A 197 -4.81 3.25 1.73
CA ILE A 197 -6.11 2.81 2.29
C ILE A 197 -6.53 3.70 3.47
N HIS A 198 -5.60 4.06 4.36
CA HIS A 198 -5.90 4.97 5.47
C HIS A 198 -6.26 6.38 5.01
N TYR A 199 -5.54 6.92 4.03
CA TYR A 199 -5.88 8.20 3.42
C TYR A 199 -7.26 8.17 2.75
N ALA A 200 -7.64 7.05 2.11
CA ALA A 200 -8.98 6.87 1.58
C ALA A 200 -10.05 6.93 2.68
N LYS A 201 -9.85 6.23 3.80
CA LYS A 201 -10.75 6.27 4.98
C LYS A 201 -10.95 7.70 5.49
N LEU A 202 -9.87 8.47 5.58
CA LEU A 202 -9.94 9.87 6.00
C LEU A 202 -10.68 10.75 4.97
N GLY A 203 -10.44 10.55 3.68
CA GLY A 203 -11.14 11.25 2.61
C GLY A 203 -12.66 10.98 2.60
N ILE A 204 -13.07 9.74 2.87
CA ILE A 204 -14.47 9.32 3.00
C ILE A 204 -15.14 10.04 4.17
N LYS A 205 -14.51 10.02 5.36
CA LYS A 205 -15.03 10.72 6.55
C LYS A 205 -15.11 12.22 6.34
N ARG A 206 -14.12 12.83 5.66
CA ARG A 206 -14.12 14.26 5.32
C ARG A 206 -15.31 14.64 4.42
N LYS A 207 -15.61 13.82 3.42
CA LYS A 207 -16.74 14.04 2.49
C LYS A 207 -18.09 13.63 3.09
N SER A 208 -18.08 13.01 4.28
CA SER A 208 -19.26 12.47 4.97
C SER A 208 -20.10 11.54 4.08
N LEU A 209 -19.41 10.73 3.25
CA LEU A 209 -20.07 9.76 2.38
C LEU A 209 -20.61 8.59 3.21
N ASN A 210 -21.90 8.34 3.07
CA ASN A 210 -22.61 7.23 3.73
C ASN A 210 -23.22 6.26 2.70
N GLU A 211 -22.78 6.35 1.45
CA GLU A 211 -23.28 5.56 0.32
C GLU A 211 -22.10 5.15 -0.60
N ASN A 212 -22.41 4.46 -1.71
CA ASN A 212 -21.44 3.89 -2.64
C ASN A 212 -20.20 4.76 -2.85
N LEU A 213 -19.04 4.20 -2.50
CA LEU A 213 -17.74 4.87 -2.58
C LEU A 213 -17.12 4.79 -3.98
N SER A 214 -17.60 3.90 -4.85
CA SER A 214 -17.08 3.71 -6.21
C SER A 214 -17.63 4.74 -7.19
N LYS A 215 -16.83 5.14 -8.18
CA LYS A 215 -17.30 5.88 -9.36
C LYS A 215 -18.31 5.02 -10.13
N MET A 216 -19.27 5.67 -10.80
CA MET A 216 -20.47 5.05 -11.42
C MET A 216 -20.25 3.81 -12.30
N LYS A 217 -19.06 3.61 -12.89
CA LYS A 217 -18.76 2.50 -13.82
C LYS A 217 -18.12 1.29 -13.15
N TYR A 218 -17.89 1.35 -11.83
CA TYR A 218 -17.19 0.33 -11.06
C TYR A 218 -18.11 -0.39 -10.09
N LEU A 219 -17.69 -1.58 -9.66
CA LEU A 219 -18.41 -2.36 -8.66
C LEU A 219 -18.61 -1.51 -7.38
N PRO A 220 -19.84 -1.39 -6.84
CA PRO A 220 -20.06 -0.61 -5.63
C PRO A 220 -19.22 -1.12 -4.45
N THR A 221 -18.81 -0.21 -3.57
CA THR A 221 -18.17 -0.57 -2.30
C THR A 221 -18.63 0.33 -1.17
N THR A 222 -18.81 -0.25 0.01
CA THR A 222 -19.11 0.43 1.28
C THR A 222 -18.11 0.07 2.37
N LEU A 223 -17.09 -0.75 2.06
CA LEU A 223 -16.21 -1.38 3.05
C LEU A 223 -15.54 -0.38 3.98
N LEU A 224 -15.17 0.79 3.46
CA LEU A 224 -14.39 1.79 4.20
C LEU A 224 -15.25 2.80 4.99
N ILE A 225 -16.59 2.71 4.92
CA ILE A 225 -17.50 3.71 5.54
C ILE A 225 -17.45 3.64 7.07
N GLU A 226 -17.59 2.44 7.63
CA GLU A 226 -17.65 2.22 9.08
C GLU A 226 -16.26 1.98 9.72
N SER A 227 -15.20 2.14 8.92
CA SER A 227 -13.86 1.79 9.35
C SER A 227 -13.32 2.66 10.50
N SER A 228 -12.72 2.00 11.49
CA SER A 228 -11.93 2.65 12.54
C SER A 228 -10.76 3.44 11.93
N LEU A 229 -10.46 4.64 12.45
CA LEU A 229 -9.24 5.37 12.08
C LEU A 229 -8.02 4.87 12.86
N VAL A 230 -8.25 4.16 13.96
CA VAL A 230 -7.20 3.57 14.79
C VAL A 230 -7.09 2.12 14.34
N GLY A 231 -6.29 1.88 13.30
CA GLY A 231 -6.01 0.54 12.78
C GLY A 231 -6.81 0.09 11.55
N PHE A 232 -6.72 -1.22 11.28
CA PHE A 232 -7.32 -1.88 10.13
C PHE A 232 -8.16 -3.10 10.52
N SER A 233 -9.31 -3.30 9.86
CA SER A 233 -10.12 -4.53 9.97
C SER A 233 -9.46 -5.72 9.23
N ASP A 234 -9.92 -6.95 9.47
CA ASP A 234 -9.39 -8.12 8.76
C ASP A 234 -9.60 -8.03 7.22
N ASP A 235 -10.71 -7.44 6.78
CA ASP A 235 -10.98 -7.20 5.35
C ASP A 235 -10.05 -6.13 4.77
N GLU A 236 -9.79 -5.05 5.53
CA GLU A 236 -8.82 -4.03 5.12
C GLU A 236 -7.39 -4.61 5.06
N LEU A 237 -7.00 -5.44 6.02
CA LEU A 237 -5.71 -6.14 6.01
C LEU A 237 -5.60 -7.09 4.82
N ARG A 238 -6.68 -7.81 4.45
CA ARG A 238 -6.71 -8.65 3.25
C ARG A 238 -6.44 -7.83 2.00
N ILE A 239 -7.15 -6.71 1.84
CA ILE A 239 -6.98 -5.81 0.69
C ILE A 239 -5.56 -5.24 0.66
N ILE A 240 -5.03 -4.80 1.80
CA ILE A 240 -3.65 -4.32 1.91
C ILE A 240 -2.68 -5.41 1.45
N SER A 241 -2.85 -6.64 1.91
CA SER A 241 -2.00 -7.77 1.53
C SER A 241 -2.09 -8.08 0.04
N ASP A 242 -3.29 -8.10 -0.54
CA ASP A 242 -3.54 -8.45 -1.95
C ASP A 242 -2.97 -7.39 -2.91
N TRP A 243 -3.16 -6.11 -2.60
CA TRP A 243 -2.52 -5.01 -3.35
C TRP A 243 -1.00 -5.03 -3.19
N SER A 244 -0.50 -5.31 -1.99
CA SER A 244 0.93 -5.36 -1.73
C SER A 244 1.62 -6.52 -2.44
N LEU A 245 0.94 -7.67 -2.57
CA LEU A 245 1.44 -8.79 -3.39
C LEU A 245 1.65 -8.37 -4.84
N ASN A 246 0.69 -7.62 -5.40
CA ASN A 246 0.80 -7.14 -6.77
C ASN A 246 1.87 -6.05 -6.92
N GLY A 247 2.04 -5.17 -5.93
CA GLY A 247 3.17 -4.22 -5.90
C GLY A 247 4.53 -4.92 -5.82
N GLU A 248 4.66 -6.01 -5.05
CA GLU A 248 5.92 -6.78 -4.97
C GLU A 248 6.32 -7.44 -6.31
N LYS A 249 5.38 -7.66 -7.24
CA LYS A 249 5.70 -8.14 -8.60
C LYS A 249 6.57 -7.14 -9.37
N ILE A 250 6.43 -5.84 -9.11
CA ILE A 250 7.28 -4.80 -9.73
C ILE A 250 8.74 -4.93 -9.27
N HIS A 251 8.94 -5.35 -8.02
CA HIS A 251 10.27 -5.50 -7.43
C HIS A 251 10.93 -6.85 -7.78
N HIS A 252 10.17 -7.94 -7.78
CA HIS A 252 10.70 -9.31 -7.83
C HIS A 252 10.16 -10.19 -8.98
N GLY A 253 9.22 -9.69 -9.78
CA GLY A 253 8.55 -10.43 -10.85
C GLY A 253 7.53 -11.44 -10.35
N ASN A 254 7.98 -12.50 -9.66
CA ASN A 254 7.14 -13.60 -9.18
C ASN A 254 7.29 -13.84 -7.67
N PRO A 255 6.84 -12.89 -6.81
CA PRO A 255 6.89 -13.05 -5.36
C PRO A 255 5.97 -14.18 -4.88
N SER A 256 6.37 -14.86 -3.80
CA SER A 256 5.64 -16.00 -3.21
C SER A 256 4.39 -15.61 -2.41
N GLY A 257 4.26 -14.34 -2.05
CA GLY A 257 3.21 -13.85 -1.15
C GLY A 257 3.51 -13.95 0.34
N VAL A 258 4.64 -14.55 0.73
CA VAL A 258 4.99 -14.73 2.16
C VAL A 258 5.40 -13.40 2.78
N ASP A 259 6.19 -12.60 2.06
CA ASP A 259 6.83 -11.42 2.65
C ASP A 259 5.81 -10.30 2.94
N ASN A 260 4.94 -9.97 1.97
CA ASN A 260 3.85 -9.01 2.17
C ASN A 260 2.83 -9.51 3.20
N PHE A 261 2.56 -10.81 3.26
CA PHE A 261 1.66 -11.38 4.27
C PHE A 261 2.23 -11.18 5.69
N VAL A 262 3.49 -11.55 5.91
CA VAL A 262 4.18 -11.34 7.20
C VAL A 262 4.23 -9.86 7.57
N CYS A 263 4.50 -8.97 6.61
CA CYS A 263 4.53 -7.53 6.87
C CYS A 263 3.13 -6.96 7.19
N THR A 264 2.06 -7.51 6.61
CA THR A 264 0.68 -7.05 6.83
C THR A 264 0.09 -7.53 8.15
N TYR A 265 0.14 -8.84 8.39
CA TYR A 265 -0.54 -9.47 9.54
C TYR A 265 0.37 -9.64 10.75
N GLY A 266 1.68 -9.52 10.57
CA GLY A 266 2.67 -9.94 11.55
C GLY A 266 2.56 -11.43 11.91
N SER A 267 3.16 -11.78 13.05
CA SER A 267 3.21 -13.15 13.60
C SER A 267 4.11 -14.14 12.85
N LEU A 268 4.24 -15.33 13.44
CA LEU A 268 4.99 -16.47 12.93
C LEU A 268 4.19 -17.15 11.81
N VAL A 269 4.73 -17.18 10.60
CA VAL A 269 4.09 -17.85 9.45
C VAL A 269 4.82 -19.15 9.13
N ALA A 270 4.06 -20.23 9.17
CA ALA A 270 4.46 -21.55 8.68
C ALA A 270 4.20 -21.63 7.17
N PHE A 271 5.26 -21.78 6.35
CA PHE A 271 5.15 -21.84 4.90
C PHE A 271 5.66 -23.16 4.32
N VAL A 272 4.94 -23.68 3.32
CA VAL A 272 5.31 -24.85 2.49
C VAL A 272 5.00 -24.52 1.02
N LYS A 273 5.99 -24.69 0.13
CA LYS A 273 5.84 -24.40 -1.30
C LYS A 273 4.78 -25.30 -1.96
N GLY A 274 3.80 -24.70 -2.63
CA GLY A 274 2.76 -25.42 -3.40
C GLY A 274 1.54 -25.91 -2.63
N ALA A 275 1.47 -25.67 -1.31
CA ALA A 275 0.25 -25.91 -0.54
C ALA A 275 -0.60 -24.63 -0.47
N ASN A 276 -1.93 -24.75 -0.58
CA ASN A 276 -2.84 -23.67 -0.17
C ASN A 276 -2.46 -23.28 1.26
N GLN A 277 -2.13 -22.00 1.47
CA GLN A 277 -1.70 -21.47 2.76
C GLN A 277 -2.72 -21.88 3.83
N LYS A 278 -2.40 -22.89 4.65
CA LYS A 278 -3.20 -23.19 5.83
C LYS A 278 -2.89 -22.11 6.85
N ARG A 279 -3.86 -21.20 6.96
CA ARG A 279 -3.96 -20.02 7.83
C ARG A 279 -3.87 -20.38 9.32
N ASN A 280 -2.72 -20.83 9.81
CA ASN A 280 -2.52 -21.02 11.23
C ASN A 280 -1.73 -19.82 11.78
N ARG A 281 -2.44 -18.82 12.33
CA ARG A 281 -1.82 -17.81 13.22
C ARG A 281 -1.37 -18.56 14.48
N TYR A 282 -0.07 -18.67 14.71
CA TYR A 282 0.45 -19.19 15.97
C TYR A 282 0.71 -17.99 16.91
N CYS A 283 -0.21 -17.75 17.85
CA CYS A 283 0.09 -16.86 18.97
C CYS A 283 1.11 -17.55 19.89
N ILE A 284 2.28 -16.95 20.06
CA ILE A 284 3.23 -17.35 21.10
C ILE A 284 2.77 -16.65 22.38
N GLN A 285 2.30 -17.42 23.36
CA GLN A 285 2.04 -16.95 24.73
C GLN A 285 3.35 -16.85 25.52
#